data_AF-A0A7K6BQ13-F1
#
_entry.id   AF-A0A7K6BQ13-F1
#
_cell.length_a   1.000
_cell.length_b   1.000
_cell.length_c   1.000
_cell.angle_alpha   90.00
_cell.angle_beta   90.00
_cell.angle_gamma   90.00
#
_symmetry.space_group_name_H-M   'P 1'
#
loop_
_entity.id
_entity.type
_entity.pdbx_description
1 polymer ?
#
loop_
_entity_poly.entity_id
_entity_poly.type
_entity_poly.pdbx_seq_one_letter_code
_entity_poly.pdbx_strand_id
1 'polypeptide(L)' 'ENPALIRWAYAKSQNVYPTFRPTPKTSFLGAVYGLGPLLFWIFVLKADRDRKEKRIQEGKYKRPFSVF' A
#
# COMPACT_ATOMS: atom_id res chain seq x y z
N GLU A 1 8.28 -13.94 36.34
CA GLU A 1 8.35 -13.55 34.91
C GLU A 1 8.61 -14.75 34.02
N ASN A 2 8.10 -14.76 32.78
CA ASN A 2 8.36 -15.84 31.82
C ASN A 2 9.51 -15.43 30.87
N PRO A 3 10.71 -16.04 30.99
CA PRO A 3 11.86 -15.65 30.19
C PRO A 3 11.70 -15.92 28.69
N ALA A 4 10.89 -16.92 28.31
CA ALA A 4 10.62 -17.21 26.91
C ALA A 4 9.80 -16.08 26.26
N LEU A 5 8.79 -15.58 26.99
CA LEU A 5 7.96 -14.47 26.51
C LEU A 5 8.77 -13.18 26.37
N ILE A 6 9.65 -12.89 27.34
CA ILE A 6 10.53 -11.71 27.30
C ILE A 6 11.47 -11.77 26.09
N ARG A 7 12.11 -12.93 25.83
CA ARG A 7 13.00 -13.11 24.67
C ARG A 7 12.26 -12.97 23.34
N TRP A 8 11.04 -13.51 23.24
CA TRP A 8 10.21 -13.36 22.04
C TRP A 8 9.82 -11.91 21.78
N ALA A 9 9.42 -11.18 22.83
CA ALA A 9 9.09 -9.76 22.72
C ALA A 9 10.31 -8.95 22.27
N TYR A 10 11.47 -9.16 22.90
CA TYR A 10 12.74 -8.52 22.54
C TYR A 10 13.14 -8.77 21.09
N ALA A 11 13.04 -10.03 20.63
CA ALA A 11 13.42 -10.40 19.26
C ALA A 11 12.59 -9.65 18.20
N LYS A 12 11.31 -9.41 18.46
CA LYS A 12 10.41 -8.71 17.51
C LYS A 12 10.51 -7.19 17.57
N SER A 13 10.82 -6.61 18.73
CA SER A 13 10.81 -5.15 18.90
C SER A 13 12.19 -4.53 18.72
N GLN A 14 13.22 -5.14 19.30
CA GLN A 14 14.55 -4.53 19.42
C GLN A 14 15.59 -5.17 18.50
N ASN A 15 15.43 -6.45 18.14
CA ASN A 15 16.45 -7.18 17.37
C ASN A 15 16.25 -7.19 15.85
N VAL A 16 15.22 -6.51 15.32
CA VAL A 16 14.89 -6.57 13.88
C VAL A 16 15.92 -5.84 13.02
N TYR A 17 16.29 -4.60 13.36
CA TYR A 17 17.25 -3.81 12.58
C TYR A 17 18.72 -4.17 12.83
N PRO A 18 19.17 -4.44 14.07
CA PRO A 18 20.55 -4.86 14.32
C PRO A 18 20.98 -6.12 13.56
N THR A 19 20.02 -7.00 13.23
CA THR A 19 20.27 -8.24 12.49
C THR A 19 19.87 -8.17 11.01
N PHE A 20 19.35 -7.03 10.55
CA PHE A 20 18.95 -6.85 9.16
C PHE A 20 20.18 -6.79 8.24
N ARG A 21 20.10 -7.48 7.10
CA ARG A 21 21.12 -7.43 6.04
C ARG A 21 20.47 -7.01 4.72
N PRO A 22 20.92 -5.91 4.09
CA PRO A 22 20.45 -5.53 2.77
C PRO A 22 21.02 -6.50 1.74
N THR A 23 20.18 -7.43 1.28
CA THR A 23 20.49 -8.39 0.22
C THR A 23 19.60 -8.08 -0.99
N PRO A 24 19.96 -8.50 -2.21
CA PRO A 24 19.11 -8.26 -3.38
C PRO A 24 17.66 -8.74 -3.17
N LYS A 25 17.47 -9.88 -2.51
CA LYS A 25 16.15 -10.42 -2.16
C LYS A 25 15.38 -9.53 -1.18
N THR A 26 16.00 -9.11 -0.08
CA THR A 26 15.33 -8.29 0.94
C THR A 26 15.04 -6.88 0.43
N SER A 27 15.96 -6.30 -0.33
CA SER A 27 15.75 -4.99 -0.98
C SER A 27 14.64 -5.05 -2.02
N PHE A 28 14.60 -6.08 -2.86
CA PHE A 28 13.53 -6.26 -3.86
C PHE A 28 12.15 -6.40 -3.20
N LEU A 29 12.03 -7.28 -2.20
CA LEU A 29 10.77 -7.45 -1.47
C LEU A 29 10.34 -6.15 -0.78
N GLY A 30 11.27 -5.44 -0.15
CA GLY A 30 10.99 -4.14 0.46
C GLY A 30 10.44 -3.13 -0.56
N ALA A 31 11.06 -3.04 -1.74
CA ALA A 31 10.58 -2.16 -2.80
C ALA A 31 9.21 -2.57 -3.34
N VAL A 32 8.96 -3.86 -3.56
CA VAL A 32 7.66 -4.36 -4.05
C VAL A 32 6.57 -4.09 -3.03
N TYR A 33 6.79 -4.38 -1.75
CA TYR A 33 5.78 -4.17 -0.72
C TYR A 33 5.62 -2.69 -0.33
N GLY A 34 6.67 -1.89 -0.45
CA GLY A 34 6.60 -0.44 -0.18
C GLY A 34 5.95 0.35 -1.32
N LEU A 35 6.38 0.13 -2.56
CA LEU A 35 5.93 0.89 -3.73
C LEU A 35 4.76 0.23 -4.46
N GLY A 36 4.66 -1.10 -4.44
CA GLY A 36 3.64 -1.85 -5.17
C GLY A 36 2.21 -1.41 -4.85
N PRO A 37 1.79 -1.34 -3.57
CA PRO A 37 0.46 -0.87 -3.21
C PRO A 37 0.20 0.58 -3.66
N LEU A 38 1.20 1.46 -3.57
CA LEU A 38 1.07 2.85 -3.99
C LEU A 38 0.82 2.95 -5.50
N LEU A 39 1.66 2.28 -6.30
CA LEU A 39 1.52 2.27 -7.76
C LEU A 39 0.20 1.61 -8.19
N PHE A 40 -0.19 0.54 -7.53
CA PHE A 40 -1.47 -0.14 -7.76
C PHE A 40 -2.65 0.82 -7.56
N TRP A 41 -2.72 1.51 -6.42
CA TRP A 41 -3.83 2.42 -6.13
C TRP A 41 -3.82 3.66 -7.03
N ILE A 42 -2.64 4.21 -7.35
CA ILE A 42 -2.54 5.30 -8.32
C ILE A 42 -3.17 4.88 -9.65
N PHE A 43 -2.86 3.69 -10.14
CA PHE A 43 -3.39 3.20 -11.41
C PHE A 43 -4.90 2.95 -11.34
N VAL A 44 -5.38 2.24 -10.31
CA VAL A 44 -6.81 1.94 -10.13
C VAL A 44 -7.65 3.21 -10.03
N LEU A 45 -7.23 4.15 -9.18
CA LEU A 45 -7.95 5.40 -8.99
C LEU A 45 -7.90 6.27 -10.24
N LYS A 46 -6.76 6.32 -10.94
CA LYS A 46 -6.66 7.06 -12.20
C LYS A 46 -7.59 6.49 -13.26
N ALA A 47 -7.59 5.17 -13.45
CA ALA A 47 -8.47 4.51 -14.42
C ALA A 47 -9.97 4.75 -14.11
N ASP A 48 -10.36 4.74 -12.83
CA ASP A 48 -11.73 5.05 -12.44
C ASP A 48 -12.10 6.51 -12.72
N ARG A 49 -11.21 7.45 -12.38
CA ARG A 49 -11.40 8.89 -12.65
C ARG A 49 -11.54 9.17 -14.14
N ASP A 50 -10.63 8.65 -14.96
CA ASP A 50 -10.64 8.87 -16.41
C ASP A 50 -11.93 8.32 -17.04
N ARG A 51 -12.37 7.13 -16.59
CA ARG A 51 -13.64 6.53 -17.02
C ARG A 51 -14.83 7.39 -16.63
N LYS A 52 -14.85 7.90 -15.40
CA LYS A 52 -15.93 8.75 -14.88
C LYS A 52 -15.99 10.08 -15.65
N GLU A 53 -14.87 10.75 -15.82
CA GLU A 53 -14.74 12.01 -16.56
C GLU A 53 -15.20 11.86 -18.01
N LYS A 54 -14.78 10.78 -18.70
CA LYS A 54 -15.27 10.46 -20.05
C LYS A 54 -16.79 10.31 -20.11
N ARG A 55 -17.40 9.59 -19.16
CA ARG A 55 -18.87 9.43 -19.13
C ARG A 55 -19.61 10.74 -18.87
N ILE A 56 -19.00 11.67 -18.14
CA ILE A 56 -19.56 13.00 -17.90
C ILE A 56 -19.53 13.82 -19.20
N GLN A 57 -18.41 13.81 -19.92
CA GLN A 57 -18.26 14.51 -21.20
C GLN A 57 -19.23 13.96 -22.27
N GLU A 58 -19.45 12.65 -22.31
CA GLU A 58 -20.42 12.02 -23.21
C GLU A 58 -21.89 12.24 -22.80
N GLY A 59 -22.16 12.91 -21.67
CA GLY A 59 -23.51 13.10 -21.14
C GLY A 59 -24.19 11.84 -20.62
N LYS A 60 -23.47 10.71 -20.54
CA LYS A 60 -24.00 9.40 -20.10
C LYS A 60 -23.98 9.21 -18.59
N TYR A 61 -23.27 10.07 -17.86
CA TYR A 61 -23.12 9.96 -16.42
C TYR A 61 -24.32 10.59 -15.68
N LYS A 62 -25.17 9.75 -15.09
CA LYS A 62 -26.33 10.20 -14.29
C LYS A 62 -25.88 10.63 -12.89
N ARG A 63 -26.22 11.86 -12.50
CA ARG A 63 -26.01 12.40 -11.14
C ARG A 63 -27.33 12.87 -10.52
N PRO A 64 -28.16 11.95 -9.98
CA PRO A 64 -29.51 12.30 -9.51
C PRO A 64 -29.52 13.27 -8.32
N PHE A 65 -28.46 13.31 -7.52
CA PHE A 65 -28.35 14.16 -6.32
C PHE A 65 -27.12 15.08 -6.34
N SER A 66 -26.69 15.54 -7.52
CA SER A 66 -25.60 16.53 -7.61
C SER A 66 -26.12 17.90 -7.16
N VAL A 67 -25.48 18.49 -6.15
CA VAL A 67 -25.76 19.88 -5.71
C VAL A 67 -24.98 20.93 -6.51
N PHE A 68 -24.17 20.49 -7.49
CA PHE A 68 -23.43 21.31 -8.45
C PHE A 68 -23.51 20.70 -9.85
#